data_AF-I7GDU7-F1
#
_entry.id   AF-I7GDU7-F1
#
_cell.length_a   1.000
_cell.length_b   1.000
_cell.length_c   1.000
_cell.angle_alpha   90.00
_cell.angle_beta   90.00
_cell.angle_gamma   90.00
#
_symmetry.space_group_name_H-M   'P 1'
#
loop_
_entity.id
_entity.type
_entity.pdbx_description
1 polymer ?
#
loop_
_entity_poly.entity_id
_entity_poly.type
_entity_poly.pdbx_seq_one_letter_code
_entity_poly.pdbx_strand_id
1 'polypeptide(L)'
;MRSYPWARKTAAGFAAAAGLSLLTACGSDTGKNTEEGQPAESSSVSAPASTSAEAAPPTVAPGEVGVSPGGVTTAVGAPAQSTEEEYFQACHAAKVWMDEKGGDPRAQIEPYLASLQAPDAAPGPGTYDKTWAELEPARQAAVIVAVAAAADDMCG
;
A
#
# COMPACT_ATOMS: atom_id res chain seq x y z
N MET A 1 1.27 -7.40 43.27
CA MET A 1 -0.03 -8.01 42.93
C MET A 1 -1.10 -6.94 43.10
N ARG A 2 -1.55 -6.31 42.00
CA ARG A 2 -2.64 -5.34 42.02
C ARG A 2 -3.70 -5.82 41.04
N SER A 3 -4.78 -6.33 41.61
CA SER A 3 -5.96 -6.81 40.89
C SER A 3 -6.84 -5.62 40.52
N TYR A 4 -7.27 -5.55 39.26
CA TYR A 4 -8.36 -4.68 38.82
C TYR A 4 -9.52 -5.56 38.35
N PRO A 5 -10.63 -5.65 39.09
CA PRO A 5 -11.87 -6.22 38.58
C PRO A 5 -12.78 -5.08 38.14
N TRP A 6 -13.03 -4.94 36.85
CA TRP A 6 -14.25 -4.26 36.41
C TRP A 6 -14.75 -4.82 35.08
N ALA A 7 -16.03 -4.60 34.84
CA ALA A 7 -17.01 -5.62 34.55
C ALA A 7 -17.56 -5.52 33.13
N ARG A 8 -18.00 -6.69 32.67
CA ARG A 8 -18.85 -6.98 31.51
C ARG A 8 -19.94 -5.94 31.28
N LYS A 9 -20.18 -5.57 30.01
CA LYS A 9 -21.53 -5.32 29.47
C LYS A 9 -21.64 -5.83 28.03
N THR A 10 -22.59 -6.74 27.84
CA THR A 10 -23.14 -7.21 26.56
C THR A 10 -24.19 -6.23 26.03
N ALA A 11 -24.25 -6.04 24.71
CA ALA A 11 -25.42 -5.57 23.94
C ALA A 11 -25.29 -6.18 22.53
N ALA A 12 -26.16 -7.12 22.12
CA ALA A 12 -27.51 -6.92 21.55
C ALA A 12 -27.48 -6.16 20.21
N GLY A 13 -27.89 -6.85 19.13
CA GLY A 13 -27.57 -6.57 17.72
C GLY A 13 -28.47 -5.62 16.96
N PHE A 14 -28.23 -5.54 15.64
CA PHE A 14 -29.07 -5.01 14.55
C PHE A 14 -28.52 -5.68 13.26
N ALA A 15 -29.28 -6.46 12.49
CA ALA A 15 -30.30 -6.10 11.49
C ALA A 15 -29.77 -6.23 10.05
N ALA A 16 -30.65 -6.69 9.17
CA ALA A 16 -30.40 -7.28 7.86
C ALA A 16 -30.02 -6.31 6.73
N ALA A 17 -29.41 -6.86 5.66
CA ALA A 17 -29.61 -6.38 4.30
C ALA A 17 -29.46 -7.53 3.28
N ALA A 18 -30.58 -7.90 2.66
CA ALA A 18 -30.63 -8.70 1.43
C ALA A 18 -30.33 -7.79 0.23
N GLY A 19 -29.66 -8.33 -0.79
CA GLY A 19 -29.02 -7.56 -1.87
C GLY A 19 -29.92 -7.11 -3.03
N LEU A 20 -29.26 -6.73 -4.14
CA LEU A 20 -29.72 -6.86 -5.52
C LEU A 20 -28.55 -6.53 -6.48
N SER A 21 -28.19 -7.48 -7.34
CA SER A 21 -27.26 -7.30 -8.48
C SER A 21 -28.03 -6.78 -9.69
N LEU A 22 -27.54 -5.75 -10.40
CA LEU A 22 -27.98 -5.45 -11.76
C LEU A 22 -26.90 -4.74 -12.63
N LEU A 23 -26.58 -5.43 -13.73
CA LEU A 23 -26.41 -4.97 -15.13
C LEU A 23 -25.09 -4.36 -15.66
N THR A 24 -24.55 -5.14 -16.60
CA THR A 24 -23.72 -4.89 -17.79
C THR A 24 -24.00 -3.59 -18.57
N ALA A 25 -22.93 -2.94 -19.05
CA ALA A 25 -22.94 -2.22 -20.32
C ALA A 25 -21.55 -2.31 -21.00
N CYS A 26 -21.50 -3.08 -22.07
CA CYS A 26 -20.40 -3.19 -23.02
C CYS A 26 -20.60 -2.11 -24.10
N GLY A 27 -19.55 -1.41 -24.48
CA GLY A 27 -19.59 -0.43 -25.57
C GLY A 27 -18.20 -0.22 -26.17
N SER A 28 -17.87 -1.04 -27.16
CA SER A 28 -16.75 -0.79 -28.07
C SER A 28 -17.26 0.04 -29.24
N ASP A 29 -16.73 1.24 -29.43
CA ASP A 29 -16.93 2.02 -30.65
C ASP A 29 -15.58 2.22 -31.35
N THR A 30 -15.48 1.60 -32.52
CA THR A 30 -14.37 1.67 -33.46
C THR A 30 -14.60 2.87 -34.38
N GLY A 31 -13.86 3.96 -34.16
CA GLY A 31 -13.78 5.08 -35.09
C GLY A 31 -12.46 5.05 -35.87
N LYS A 32 -12.54 4.70 -37.16
CA LYS A 32 -11.47 4.67 -38.16
C LYS A 32 -11.57 5.93 -39.04
N ASN A 33 -10.44 6.52 -39.45
CA ASN A 33 -10.15 7.35 -40.67
C ASN A 33 -8.89 8.19 -40.35
N THR A 34 -7.67 7.84 -40.78
CA THR A 34 -7.05 8.07 -42.12
C THR A 34 -7.18 9.51 -42.61
N GLU A 35 -6.08 10.28 -42.62
CA GLU A 35 -5.42 10.77 -43.86
C GLU A 35 -4.08 11.49 -43.56
N GLU A 36 -3.25 11.56 -44.59
CA GLU A 36 -1.81 11.86 -44.68
C GLU A 36 -1.36 13.31 -44.36
N GLY A 37 -0.07 13.45 -44.02
CA GLY A 37 0.67 14.70 -44.12
C GLY A 37 2.04 14.67 -43.40
N GLN A 38 3.12 14.45 -44.14
CA GLN A 38 4.54 14.58 -43.73
C GLN A 38 5.20 15.70 -44.57
N PRO A 39 6.38 16.30 -44.25
CA PRO A 39 7.13 16.50 -42.99
C PRO A 39 7.41 18.00 -42.68
N ALA A 40 7.81 18.34 -41.45
CA ALA A 40 8.76 19.44 -41.20
C ALA A 40 9.54 19.22 -39.90
N GLU A 41 10.86 19.43 -39.98
CA GLU A 41 11.85 19.25 -38.92
C GLU A 41 11.83 20.35 -37.84
N SER A 42 12.34 19.97 -36.66
CA SER A 42 12.98 20.77 -35.61
C SER A 42 12.23 21.93 -34.95
N SER A 43 11.89 21.77 -33.66
CA SER A 43 12.71 22.31 -32.55
C SER A 43 12.07 22.04 -31.18
N SER A 44 12.94 21.75 -30.22
CA SER A 44 12.73 21.51 -28.79
C SER A 44 11.64 22.33 -28.11
N VAL A 45 10.79 21.66 -27.32
CA VAL A 45 10.70 21.88 -25.85
C VAL A 45 10.30 20.54 -25.22
N SER A 46 11.23 19.87 -24.54
CA SER A 46 10.90 18.72 -23.69
C SER A 46 10.13 19.22 -22.46
N ALA A 47 8.81 19.16 -22.51
CA ALA A 47 8.01 19.08 -21.30
C ALA A 47 8.19 17.64 -20.75
N PRO A 48 8.46 17.44 -19.44
CA PRO A 48 8.35 16.10 -18.89
C PRO A 48 6.87 15.72 -18.99
N ALA A 49 6.57 14.79 -19.89
CA ALA A 49 5.31 14.08 -19.88
C ALA A 49 5.24 13.36 -18.54
N SER A 50 4.30 13.76 -17.69
CA SER A 50 3.87 12.95 -16.55
C SER A 50 3.22 11.69 -17.11
N THR A 51 4.05 10.71 -17.46
CA THR A 51 3.61 9.34 -17.52
C THR A 51 3.23 8.97 -16.10
N SER A 52 1.94 8.72 -15.86
CA SER A 52 1.51 7.84 -14.78
C SER A 52 2.23 6.52 -14.98
N ALA A 53 3.43 6.43 -14.43
CA ALA A 53 4.11 5.17 -14.25
C ALA A 53 3.26 4.42 -13.24
N GLU A 54 2.75 3.26 -13.64
CA GLU A 54 2.36 2.21 -12.72
C GLU A 54 3.49 2.07 -11.71
N ALA A 55 3.25 2.57 -10.49
CA ALA A 55 4.30 2.82 -9.52
C ALA A 55 4.78 1.47 -8.98
N ALA A 56 5.78 0.90 -9.65
CA ALA A 56 6.64 -0.10 -9.06
C ALA A 56 7.11 0.42 -7.69
N PRO A 57 7.14 -0.41 -6.64
CA PRO A 57 7.64 0.03 -5.35
C PRO A 57 9.04 0.62 -5.54
N PRO A 58 9.36 1.76 -4.90
CA PRO A 58 10.67 2.38 -5.06
C PRO A 58 11.74 1.37 -4.66
N THR A 59 12.53 0.89 -5.62
CA THR A 59 13.68 0.03 -5.36
C THR A 59 14.92 0.90 -5.26
N VAL A 60 15.57 0.91 -4.10
CA VAL A 60 16.88 1.55 -3.89
C VAL A 60 18.01 0.54 -4.12
N ALA A 61 19.26 1.02 -4.30
CA ALA A 61 20.38 0.12 -4.53
C ALA A 61 20.62 -0.79 -3.30
N PRO A 62 21.25 -1.97 -3.48
CA PRO A 62 21.58 -2.85 -2.37
C PRO A 62 22.35 -2.13 -1.26
N GLY A 63 21.88 -2.22 -0.02
CA GLY A 63 22.44 -1.55 1.15
C GLY A 63 21.98 -0.11 1.36
N GLU A 64 21.20 0.48 0.44
CA GLU A 64 20.64 1.82 0.62
C GLU A 64 19.26 1.80 1.29
N VAL A 65 18.86 2.95 1.84
CA VAL A 65 17.53 3.16 2.41
C VAL A 65 16.92 4.38 1.73
N GLY A 66 15.74 4.20 1.15
CA GLY A 66 14.95 5.28 0.56
C GLY A 66 14.03 5.87 1.61
N VAL A 67 14.12 7.19 1.79
CA VAL A 67 13.33 7.94 2.78
C VAL A 67 12.52 9.00 2.04
N SER A 68 11.24 9.10 2.36
CA SER A 68 10.36 10.14 1.82
C SER A 68 10.73 11.52 2.37
N PRO A 69 10.28 12.63 1.76
CA PRO A 69 10.43 13.97 2.35
C PRO A 69 9.85 14.09 3.77
N GLY A 70 8.87 13.25 4.12
CA GLY A 70 8.31 13.15 5.48
C GLY A 70 9.18 12.40 6.49
N GLY A 71 10.35 11.91 6.09
CA GLY A 71 11.25 11.14 6.96
C GLY A 71 10.87 9.67 7.11
N VAL A 72 9.95 9.16 6.30
CA VAL A 72 9.45 7.78 6.38
C VAL A 72 10.30 6.89 5.48
N THR A 73 10.79 5.79 6.02
CA THR A 73 11.46 4.76 5.22
C THR A 73 10.43 4.12 4.29
N THR A 74 10.59 4.30 2.99
CA THR A 74 9.68 3.80 1.94
C THR A 74 10.35 2.79 1.02
N ALA A 75 11.66 2.60 1.15
CA ALA A 75 12.41 1.57 0.45
C ALA A 75 13.60 1.10 1.31
N VAL A 76 13.91 -0.19 1.26
CA VAL A 76 15.14 -0.75 1.85
C VAL A 76 15.79 -1.64 0.81
N GLY A 77 17.06 -1.39 0.52
CA GLY A 77 17.89 -2.10 -0.46
C GLY A 77 18.32 -3.46 0.03
N ALA A 78 17.38 -4.30 0.45
CA ALA A 78 17.59 -5.66 0.88
C ALA A 78 16.55 -6.57 0.21
N PRO A 79 16.87 -7.84 -0.08
CA PRO A 79 15.86 -8.77 -0.52
C PRO A 79 14.79 -8.90 0.57
N ALA A 80 13.53 -8.71 0.20
CA ALA A 80 12.40 -8.92 1.11
C ALA A 80 12.40 -10.36 1.62
N GLN A 81 12.34 -10.55 2.94
CA GLN A 81 12.29 -11.86 3.58
C GLN A 81 11.16 -11.91 4.63
N SER A 82 10.19 -12.78 4.37
CA SER A 82 9.11 -13.16 5.28
C SER A 82 8.68 -14.58 4.93
N THR A 83 8.04 -15.30 5.86
CA THR A 83 7.24 -16.46 5.47
C THR A 83 6.02 -16.01 4.66
N GLU A 84 5.34 -16.97 4.03
CA GLU A 84 4.10 -16.70 3.30
C GLU A 84 3.00 -16.18 4.25
N GLU A 85 2.84 -16.79 5.41
CA GLU A 85 1.86 -16.38 6.41
C GLU A 85 2.16 -14.99 6.98
N GLU A 86 3.43 -14.71 7.26
CA GLU A 86 3.90 -13.40 7.71
C GLU A 86 3.60 -12.32 6.65
N TYR A 87 3.85 -12.61 5.37
CA TYR A 87 3.51 -11.71 4.26
C TYR A 87 2.00 -11.42 4.21
N PHE A 88 1.17 -12.47 4.26
CA PHE A 88 -0.28 -12.32 4.25
C PHE A 88 -0.79 -11.49 5.42
N GLN A 89 -0.28 -11.74 6.64
CA GLN A 89 -0.66 -10.98 7.82
C GLN A 89 -0.26 -9.50 7.72
N ALA A 90 0.96 -9.21 7.26
CA ALA A 90 1.44 -7.85 7.11
C ALA A 90 0.64 -7.09 6.04
N CYS A 91 0.39 -7.73 4.89
CA CYS A 91 -0.40 -7.15 3.81
C CYS A 91 -1.84 -6.90 4.27
N HIS A 92 -2.48 -7.89 4.88
CA HIS A 92 -3.85 -7.77 5.36
C HIS A 92 -3.97 -6.70 6.46
N ALA A 93 -3.01 -6.60 7.38
CA ALA A 93 -3.00 -5.55 8.40
C ALA A 93 -2.91 -4.15 7.77
N ALA A 94 -2.08 -3.99 6.74
CA ALA A 94 -1.99 -2.75 5.98
C ALA A 94 -3.30 -2.43 5.25
N LYS A 95 -3.90 -3.42 4.58
CA LYS A 95 -5.17 -3.27 3.86
C LYS A 95 -6.29 -2.83 4.79
N VAL A 96 -6.45 -3.50 5.94
CA VAL A 96 -7.46 -3.14 6.95
C VAL A 96 -7.27 -1.70 7.41
N TRP A 97 -6.03 -1.30 7.73
CA TRP A 97 -5.75 0.07 8.11
C TRP A 97 -6.11 1.06 6.99
N MET A 98 -5.80 0.71 5.74
CA MET A 98 -6.07 1.57 4.59
C MET A 98 -7.58 1.75 4.33
N ASP A 99 -8.32 0.65 4.44
CA ASP A 99 -9.78 0.63 4.31
C ASP A 99 -10.43 1.48 5.42
N GLU A 100 -9.91 1.42 6.66
CA GLU A 100 -10.38 2.23 7.79
C GLU A 100 -10.14 3.74 7.61
N LYS A 101 -9.01 4.12 6.99
CA LYS A 101 -8.74 5.53 6.67
C LYS A 101 -9.57 6.04 5.50
N GLY A 102 -9.83 5.17 4.52
CA GLY A 102 -10.55 5.49 3.29
C GLY A 102 -9.81 6.45 2.36
N GLY A 103 -10.35 6.66 1.16
CA GLY A 103 -9.69 7.40 0.10
C GLY A 103 -8.84 6.50 -0.80
N ASP A 104 -7.82 7.07 -1.47
CA ASP A 104 -6.92 6.33 -2.36
C ASP A 104 -5.89 5.50 -1.56
N PRO A 105 -5.88 4.16 -1.66
CA PRO A 105 -4.94 3.31 -0.92
C PRO A 105 -3.47 3.60 -1.27
N ARG A 106 -3.15 3.98 -2.51
CA ARG A 106 -1.77 4.30 -2.90
C ARG A 106 -1.25 5.56 -2.18
N ALA A 107 -2.13 6.55 -1.99
CA ALA A 107 -1.82 7.75 -1.21
C ALA A 107 -1.61 7.46 0.29
N GLN A 108 -1.97 6.26 0.76
CA GLN A 108 -1.90 5.85 2.15
C GLN A 108 -0.67 5.03 2.52
N ILE A 109 0.14 4.60 1.55
CA ILE A 109 1.38 3.83 1.80
C ILE A 109 2.28 4.56 2.80
N GLU A 110 2.62 5.81 2.51
CA GLU A 110 3.51 6.60 3.38
C GLU A 110 2.89 6.87 4.76
N PRO A 111 1.63 7.31 4.90
CA PRO A 111 0.94 7.40 6.19
C PRO A 111 0.94 6.12 7.03
N TYR A 112 0.72 4.96 6.41
CA TYR A 112 0.76 3.69 7.12
C TYR A 112 2.17 3.34 7.58
N LEU A 113 3.16 3.44 6.69
CA LEU A 113 4.57 3.21 7.03
C LEU A 113 5.06 4.16 8.13
N ALA A 114 4.62 5.42 8.11
CA ALA A 114 4.90 6.38 9.18
C ALA A 114 4.36 5.90 10.53
N SER A 115 3.15 5.33 10.56
CA SER A 115 2.55 4.82 11.80
C SER A 115 3.30 3.61 12.38
N LEU A 116 3.90 2.77 11.53
CA LEU A 116 4.73 1.64 11.96
C LEU A 116 6.11 2.10 12.46
N GLN A 117 6.63 3.20 11.91
CA GLN A 117 7.95 3.75 12.19
C GLN A 117 7.98 4.74 13.35
N ALA A 118 6.83 5.09 13.91
CA ALA A 118 6.74 5.99 15.05
C ALA A 118 7.50 5.41 16.26
N PRO A 119 8.21 6.22 17.07
CA PRO A 119 8.98 5.74 18.23
C PRO A 119 8.14 4.98 19.28
N ASP A 120 6.85 5.26 19.34
CA ASP A 120 5.87 4.68 20.25
C ASP A 120 4.92 3.68 19.56
N ALA A 121 5.19 3.32 18.30
CA ALA A 121 4.42 2.32 17.58
C ALA A 121 4.43 0.98 18.31
N ALA A 122 3.24 0.47 18.62
CA ALA A 122 3.09 -0.85 19.20
C ALA A 122 3.43 -1.94 18.17
N PRO A 123 4.13 -3.02 18.56
CA PRO A 123 4.29 -4.20 17.71
C PRO A 123 2.94 -4.79 17.30
N GLY A 124 2.88 -5.35 16.10
CA GLY A 124 1.68 -6.06 15.63
C GLY A 124 1.89 -6.82 14.33
N PRO A 125 0.81 -7.35 13.72
CA PRO A 125 0.89 -8.22 12.55
C PRO A 125 1.48 -7.52 11.31
N GLY A 126 1.38 -6.19 11.22
CA GLY A 126 2.02 -5.38 10.18
C GLY A 126 3.55 -5.40 10.20
N THR A 127 4.15 -5.81 11.32
CA THR A 127 5.60 -5.80 11.57
C THR A 127 6.08 -7.08 12.27
N TYR A 128 5.40 -8.21 12.01
CA TYR A 128 5.78 -9.53 12.55
C TYR A 128 5.90 -9.55 14.08
N ASP A 129 5.00 -8.83 14.76
CA ASP A 129 4.96 -8.66 16.22
C ASP A 129 6.24 -8.07 16.83
N LYS A 130 6.97 -7.27 16.05
CA LYS A 130 8.12 -6.47 16.49
C LYS A 130 7.91 -4.99 16.22
N THR A 131 8.65 -4.13 16.93
CA THR A 131 8.73 -2.72 16.54
C THR A 131 9.53 -2.59 15.24
N TRP A 132 9.29 -1.53 14.46
CA TRP A 132 10.05 -1.27 13.23
C TRP A 132 11.57 -1.24 13.46
N ALA A 133 12.01 -0.68 14.59
CA ALA A 133 13.42 -0.55 14.94
C ALA A 133 14.10 -1.90 15.26
N GLU A 134 13.33 -2.94 15.57
CA GLU A 134 13.83 -4.30 15.84
C GLU A 134 13.86 -5.19 14.58
N LEU A 135 13.36 -4.69 13.45
CA LEU A 135 13.36 -5.42 12.20
C LEU A 135 14.73 -5.33 11.50
N GLU A 136 15.25 -6.48 11.09
CA GLU A 136 16.36 -6.54 10.15
C GLU A 136 15.99 -5.88 8.81
N PRO A 137 16.95 -5.33 8.04
CA PRO A 137 16.66 -4.66 6.76
C PRO A 137 15.83 -5.50 5.79
N ALA A 138 16.09 -6.81 5.70
CA ALA A 138 15.33 -7.72 4.86
C ALA A 138 13.84 -7.86 5.27
N ARG A 139 13.56 -7.75 6.57
CA ARG A 139 12.18 -7.75 7.10
C ARG A 139 11.51 -6.39 6.91
N GLN A 140 12.24 -5.29 7.05
CA GLN A 140 11.70 -3.96 6.70
C GLN A 140 11.31 -3.87 5.22
N ALA A 141 12.16 -4.40 4.34
CA ALA A 141 11.85 -4.52 2.91
C ALA A 141 10.57 -5.36 2.68
N ALA A 142 10.41 -6.48 3.39
CA ALA A 142 9.21 -7.31 3.28
C ALA A 142 7.93 -6.60 3.75
N VAL A 143 7.98 -5.81 4.83
CA VAL A 143 6.86 -4.96 5.26
C VAL A 143 6.51 -3.96 4.17
N ILE A 144 7.48 -3.24 3.61
CA ILE A 144 7.25 -2.25 2.55
C ILE A 144 6.59 -2.90 1.32
N VAL A 145 7.06 -4.09 0.90
CA VAL A 145 6.47 -4.85 -0.20
C VAL A 145 5.02 -5.24 0.12
N ALA A 146 4.76 -5.75 1.32
CA ALA A 146 3.41 -6.11 1.76
C ALA A 146 2.46 -4.89 1.79
N VAL A 147 2.95 -3.72 2.20
CA VAL A 147 2.17 -2.47 2.20
C VAL A 147 1.86 -1.99 0.78
N ALA A 148 2.82 -2.09 -0.14
CA ALA A 148 2.57 -1.77 -1.54
C ALA A 148 1.52 -2.72 -2.14
N ALA A 149 1.65 -4.02 -1.88
CA ALA A 149 0.67 -5.02 -2.31
C ALA A 149 -0.72 -4.77 -1.71
N ALA A 150 -0.82 -4.32 -0.46
CA ALA A 150 -2.09 -3.98 0.17
C ALA A 150 -2.79 -2.81 -0.53
N ALA A 151 -2.03 -1.77 -0.89
CA ALA A 151 -2.55 -0.64 -1.64
C ALA A 151 -2.99 -1.01 -3.07
N ASP A 152 -2.45 -2.10 -3.62
CA ASP A 152 -2.79 -2.66 -4.93
C ASP A 152 -3.89 -3.72 -4.90
N ASP A 153 -4.46 -4.03 -3.73
CA ASP A 153 -5.43 -5.12 -3.54
C ASP A 153 -4.87 -6.52 -3.86
N MET A 154 -3.58 -6.72 -3.60
CA MET A 154 -2.81 -7.94 -3.93
C MET A 154 -2.37 -8.73 -2.68
N CYS A 155 -3.19 -8.75 -1.63
CA CYS A 155 -2.90 -9.50 -0.39
C CYS A 155 -3.23 -11.01 -0.44
N GLY A 156 -3.19 -11.63 -1.63
CA GLY A 156 -3.66 -13.00 -1.87
C GLY A 156 -2.73 -13.80 -2.77
#